data_AF-A0A9W6WZA6-F1
#
_entry.id   AF-A0A9W6WZA6-F1
#
_cell.length_a   1.000
_cell.length_b   1.000
_cell.length_c   1.000
_cell.angle_alpha   90.00
_cell.angle_beta   90.00
_cell.angle_gamma   90.00
#
_symmetry.space_group_name_H-M   'P 1'
#
loop_
_entity.id
_entity.type
_entity.pdbx_description
1 polymer ?
#
loop_
_entity_poly.entity_id
_entity_poly.type
_entity_poly.pdbx_seq_one_letter_code
_entity_poly.pdbx_strand_id
1 'polypeptide(L)'
;MSISAFGPTNTQKARTTAIEAFEPMLEGVNVRMEIVQARLLRDMSGKRLAATVDCFGFYLATNEGKKGKFARNTTTSYHRNVKQWMFDKYPHLRVPTELVLLKQGGGLDKHCLKSENGGMVNKASPCTKDDLRCFIRYVYSTAQVNTDYQDAALACLMCHRFGRSSDLCYI
;
A
#
# COMPACT_ATOMS: atom_id res chain seq x y z
N MET A 1 -26.67 -16.16 -13.26
CA MET A 1 -25.75 -16.99 -12.45
C MET A 1 -24.33 -16.49 -12.67
N SER A 2 -23.60 -16.16 -11.61
CA SER A 2 -22.20 -15.70 -11.73
C SER A 2 -21.27 -16.90 -11.87
N ILE A 3 -20.34 -16.85 -12.83
CA ILE A 3 -19.35 -17.90 -13.12
C ILE A 3 -18.46 -18.19 -11.89
N SER A 4 -18.36 -17.23 -10.97
CA SER A 4 -17.64 -17.35 -9.69
C SER A 4 -18.23 -18.41 -8.73
N ALA A 5 -19.51 -18.78 -8.88
CA ALA A 5 -20.17 -19.78 -8.03
C ALA A 5 -19.71 -21.23 -8.31
N PHE A 6 -19.08 -21.48 -9.46
CA PHE A 6 -18.57 -22.81 -9.85
C PHE A 6 -17.13 -23.07 -9.43
N GLY A 7 -16.47 -22.10 -8.79
CA GLY A 7 -15.13 -22.29 -8.25
C GLY A 7 -15.12 -23.30 -7.09
N PRO A 8 -14.01 -24.03 -6.86
CA PRO A 8 -13.87 -24.90 -5.69
C PRO A 8 -14.16 -24.14 -4.39
N THR A 9 -14.85 -24.77 -3.44
CA THR A 9 -15.22 -24.17 -2.14
C THR A 9 -14.03 -23.54 -1.42
N ASN A 10 -12.85 -24.16 -1.51
CA ASN A 10 -11.61 -23.62 -0.93
C ASN A 10 -11.20 -22.28 -1.55
N THR A 11 -11.40 -22.11 -2.85
CA THR A 11 -11.11 -20.85 -3.56
C THR A 11 -12.09 -19.75 -3.14
N GLN A 12 -13.37 -20.09 -2.94
CA GLN A 12 -14.36 -19.14 -2.44
C GLN A 12 -14.07 -18.70 -1.00
N LYS A 13 -13.68 -19.65 -0.13
CA LYS A 13 -13.26 -19.34 1.24
C LYS A 13 -12.03 -18.42 1.27
N ALA A 14 -11.01 -18.73 0.46
CA ALA A 14 -9.80 -17.90 0.36
C ALA A 14 -10.11 -16.47 -0.12
N ARG A 15 -11.01 -16.34 -1.10
CA ARG A 15 -11.49 -15.04 -1.57
C ARG A 15 -12.21 -14.27 -0.46
N THR A 16 -13.10 -14.92 0.27
CA THR A 16 -13.85 -14.32 1.38
C THR A 16 -12.91 -13.83 2.46
N THR A 17 -11.94 -14.66 2.86
CA THR A 17 -10.94 -14.31 3.87
C THR A 17 -10.08 -13.11 3.44
N ALA A 18 -9.69 -13.05 2.17
CA ALA A 18 -8.94 -11.91 1.64
C ALA A 18 -9.74 -10.61 1.64
N ILE A 19 -11.04 -10.68 1.38
CA ILE A 19 -11.96 -9.53 1.44
C ILE A 19 -12.18 -9.10 2.89
N GLU A 20 -12.35 -10.04 3.83
CA GLU A 20 -12.45 -9.74 5.26
C GLU A 20 -11.17 -9.08 5.80
N ALA A 21 -9.99 -9.44 5.27
CA ALA A 21 -8.74 -8.78 5.64
C ALA A 21 -8.61 -7.33 5.14
N PHE A 22 -9.46 -6.88 4.21
CA PHE A 22 -9.47 -5.53 3.68
C PHE A 22 -10.12 -4.52 4.63
N GLU A 23 -11.12 -4.92 5.42
CA GLU A 23 -11.79 -4.04 6.37
C GLU A 23 -10.87 -3.55 7.52
N PRO A 24 -10.06 -4.42 8.17
CA PRO A 24 -9.09 -3.97 9.17
C PRO A 24 -8.04 -2.99 8.63
N MET A 25 -7.68 -3.10 7.35
CA MET A 25 -6.81 -2.11 6.70
C MET A 25 -7.50 -0.73 6.67
N LEU A 26 -8.77 -0.70 6.26
CA LEU A 26 -9.55 0.54 6.20
C LEU A 26 -9.69 1.18 7.58
N GLU A 27 -9.95 0.38 8.62
CA GLU A 27 -9.99 0.85 10.01
C GLU A 27 -8.63 1.44 10.44
N GLY A 28 -7.53 0.77 10.09
CA GLY A 28 -6.17 1.25 10.39
C GLY A 28 -5.84 2.60 9.75
N VAL A 29 -6.43 2.91 8.59
CA VAL A 29 -6.30 4.24 7.95
C VAL A 29 -7.46 5.19 8.27
N ASN A 30 -8.35 4.81 9.20
CA ASN A 30 -9.55 5.56 9.61
C ASN A 30 -10.46 5.95 8.42
N VAL A 31 -10.62 5.03 7.47
CA VAL A 31 -11.50 5.19 6.31
C VAL A 31 -12.64 4.20 6.42
N ARG A 32 -13.87 4.63 6.14
CA ARG A 32 -15.03 3.74 6.11
C ARG A 32 -15.21 3.13 4.72
N MET A 33 -15.66 1.88 4.67
CA MET A 33 -15.90 1.15 3.43
C MET A 33 -16.85 1.90 2.49
N GLU A 34 -17.91 2.52 3.00
CA GLU A 34 -18.90 3.25 2.18
C GLU A 34 -18.26 4.43 1.43
N ILE A 35 -17.28 5.09 2.05
CA ILE A 35 -16.56 6.21 1.44
C ILE A 35 -15.73 5.72 0.25
N VAL A 36 -15.03 4.60 0.41
CA VAL A 36 -14.27 3.97 -0.67
C VAL A 36 -15.21 3.61 -1.82
N GLN A 37 -16.32 2.94 -1.52
CA GLN A 37 -17.28 2.52 -2.53
C GLN A 37 -17.86 3.72 -3.30
N ALA A 38 -18.29 4.78 -2.61
CA ALA A 38 -18.79 5.99 -3.23
C ALA A 38 -17.74 6.70 -4.11
N ARG A 39 -16.47 6.67 -3.70
CA ARG A 39 -15.35 7.25 -4.46
C ARG A 39 -15.00 6.43 -5.71
N LEU A 40 -15.09 5.11 -5.64
CA LEU A 40 -14.84 4.19 -6.75
C LEU A 40 -15.97 4.23 -7.78
N LEU A 41 -17.23 4.35 -7.35
CA LEU A 41 -18.37 4.53 -8.27
C LEU A 41 -18.25 5.78 -9.15
N ARG A 42 -17.56 6.81 -8.66
CA ARG A 42 -17.31 8.07 -9.39
C ARG A 42 -15.91 8.14 -9.99
N ASP A 43 -15.14 7.04 -9.98
CA ASP A 43 -13.83 7.00 -10.60
C ASP A 43 -13.97 6.70 -12.09
N MET A 44 -13.49 7.61 -12.93
CA MET A 44 -13.42 7.38 -14.38
C MET A 44 -11.99 7.10 -14.84
N SER A 45 -11.02 7.37 -13.96
CA SER A 45 -9.59 7.32 -14.26
C SER A 45 -8.93 6.01 -13.86
N GLY A 46 -9.54 5.25 -12.94
CA GLY A 46 -8.94 4.08 -12.31
C GLY A 46 -7.89 4.42 -11.23
N LYS A 47 -7.51 5.69 -11.08
CA LYS A 47 -6.45 6.10 -10.14
C LYS A 47 -6.84 5.85 -8.69
N ARG A 48 -8.13 6.01 -8.33
CA ARG A 48 -8.58 5.77 -6.95
C ARG A 48 -8.59 4.28 -6.65
N LEU A 49 -8.98 3.46 -7.62
CA LEU A 49 -8.88 2.01 -7.50
C LEU A 49 -7.41 1.58 -7.34
N ALA A 50 -6.52 2.07 -8.20
CA ALA A 50 -5.10 1.78 -8.12
C ALA A 50 -4.50 2.13 -6.75
N ALA A 51 -4.77 3.34 -6.24
CA ALA A 51 -4.29 3.77 -4.93
C ALA A 51 -4.87 2.93 -3.78
N THR A 52 -6.14 2.55 -3.86
CA THR A 52 -6.79 1.72 -2.83
C THR A 52 -6.18 0.33 -2.76
N VAL A 53 -5.93 -0.29 -3.92
CA VAL A 53 -5.31 -1.62 -4.01
C VAL A 53 -3.83 -1.56 -3.61
N ASP A 54 -3.13 -0.47 -3.92
CA ASP A 54 -1.76 -0.23 -3.49
C ASP A 54 -1.63 -0.15 -1.97
N CYS A 55 -2.49 0.65 -1.34
CA CYS A 55 -2.54 0.78 0.12
C CYS A 55 -2.78 -0.58 0.78
N PHE A 56 -3.63 -1.41 0.18
CA PHE A 56 -3.85 -2.78 0.66
C PHE A 56 -2.61 -3.66 0.48
N GLY A 57 -1.92 -3.58 -0.66
CA GLY A 57 -0.65 -4.26 -0.88
C GLY A 57 0.39 -3.89 0.16
N PHE A 58 0.54 -2.59 0.44
CA PHE A 58 1.43 -2.07 1.48
C PHE A 58 1.05 -2.60 2.87
N TYR A 59 -0.24 -2.57 3.22
CA TYR A 59 -0.73 -3.12 4.48
C TYR A 59 -0.39 -4.61 4.61
N LEU A 60 -0.58 -5.44 3.58
CA LEU A 60 -0.23 -6.85 3.65
C LEU A 60 1.29 -7.08 3.81
N ALA A 61 2.11 -6.23 3.20
CA ALA A 61 3.57 -6.35 3.26
C ALA A 61 4.16 -5.89 4.61
N THR A 62 3.48 -4.98 5.30
CA THR A 62 4.03 -4.31 6.49
C THR A 62 3.32 -4.69 7.77
N ASN A 63 2.04 -5.06 7.71
CA ASN A 63 1.27 -5.35 8.90
C ASN A 63 1.74 -6.67 9.55
N GLU A 64 2.00 -6.59 10.84
CA GLU A 64 2.33 -7.74 11.67
C GLU A 64 1.04 -8.17 12.37
N GLY A 65 0.42 -9.23 11.85
CA GLY A 65 -0.73 -9.83 12.51
C GLY A 65 -0.33 -10.52 13.82
N LYS A 66 -1.31 -11.13 14.50
CA LYS A 66 -1.07 -11.93 15.73
C LYS A 66 -0.03 -13.06 15.56
N LYS A 67 0.25 -13.47 14.32
CA LYS A 67 1.22 -14.52 13.97
C LYS A 67 2.47 -13.97 13.26
N GLY A 68 2.71 -12.65 13.36
CA GLY A 68 3.76 -11.96 12.62
C GLY A 68 3.32 -11.56 11.21
N LYS A 69 4.30 -11.28 10.35
CA LYS A 69 4.07 -10.85 8.96
C LYS A 69 3.40 -11.94 8.14
N PHE A 70 2.58 -11.53 7.18
CA PHE A 70 2.01 -12.46 6.21
C PHE A 70 3.12 -13.10 5.37
N ALA A 71 3.03 -14.41 5.17
CA ALA A 71 3.89 -15.13 4.23
C ALA A 71 3.64 -14.62 2.80
N ARG A 72 4.69 -14.61 1.96
CA ARG A 72 4.62 -14.07 0.59
C ARG A 72 3.45 -14.63 -0.22
N ASN A 73 3.25 -15.94 -0.16
CA ASN A 73 2.17 -16.62 -0.87
C ASN A 73 0.78 -16.12 -0.44
N THR A 74 0.62 -15.81 0.86
CA THR A 74 -0.63 -15.29 1.44
C THR A 74 -0.86 -13.86 0.99
N THR A 75 0.17 -13.00 1.08
CA THR A 75 0.13 -11.62 0.60
C THR A 75 -0.26 -11.53 -0.87
N THR A 76 0.42 -12.29 -1.74
CA THR A 76 0.13 -12.33 -3.18
C THR A 76 -1.28 -12.87 -3.46
N SER A 77 -1.72 -13.89 -2.72
CA SER A 77 -3.06 -14.45 -2.84
C SER A 77 -4.14 -13.44 -2.43
N TYR A 78 -3.98 -12.75 -1.31
CA TYR A 78 -4.96 -11.78 -0.81
C TYR A 78 -5.06 -10.59 -1.74
N HIS A 79 -3.93 -10.02 -2.15
CA HIS A 79 -3.88 -8.92 -3.12
C HIS A 79 -4.58 -9.32 -4.44
N ARG A 80 -4.32 -10.54 -4.96
CA ARG A 80 -5.00 -11.03 -6.17
C ARG A 80 -6.50 -11.15 -5.97
N ASN A 81 -6.97 -11.69 -4.85
CA ASN A 81 -8.40 -11.88 -4.57
C ASN A 81 -9.13 -10.54 -4.42
N VAL A 82 -8.56 -9.58 -3.70
CA VAL A 82 -9.14 -8.24 -3.56
C VAL A 82 -9.18 -7.50 -4.89
N LYS A 83 -8.12 -7.59 -5.70
CA LYS A 83 -8.11 -7.05 -7.07
C LYS A 83 -9.27 -7.60 -7.89
N GLN A 84 -9.45 -8.93 -7.93
CA GLN A 84 -10.53 -9.55 -8.69
C GLN A 84 -11.90 -9.17 -8.14
N TRP A 85 -12.06 -9.10 -6.82
CA TRP A 85 -13.30 -8.62 -6.20
C TRP A 85 -13.64 -7.18 -6.57
N MET A 86 -12.66 -6.28 -6.61
CA MET A 86 -12.88 -4.90 -7.05
C MET A 86 -13.29 -4.82 -8.52
N PHE A 87 -12.73 -5.65 -9.41
CA PHE A 87 -13.16 -5.71 -10.81
C PHE A 87 -14.56 -6.29 -10.99
N ASP A 88 -14.94 -7.29 -10.18
CA ASP A 88 -16.29 -7.82 -10.19
C ASP A 88 -17.31 -6.75 -9.74
N LYS A 89 -16.94 -5.88 -8.80
CA LYS A 89 -17.81 -4.81 -8.27
C LYS A 89 -17.82 -3.54 -9.13
N TYR A 90 -16.70 -3.23 -9.79
CA TYR A 90 -16.50 -2.03 -10.60
C TYR A 90 -15.94 -2.39 -11.99
N PRO A 91 -16.73 -3.05 -12.85
CA PRO A 91 -16.23 -3.57 -14.13
C PRO A 91 -15.73 -2.46 -15.07
N HIS A 92 -16.30 -1.25 -14.98
CA HIS A 92 -15.86 -0.08 -15.76
C HIS A 92 -14.42 0.35 -15.46
N LEU A 93 -13.89 0.01 -14.29
CA LEU A 93 -12.52 0.34 -13.88
C LEU A 93 -11.49 -0.69 -14.34
N ARG A 94 -11.92 -1.83 -14.90
CA ARG A 94 -11.02 -2.91 -15.26
C ARG A 94 -10.03 -2.49 -16.35
N VAL A 95 -10.54 -2.08 -17.51
CA VAL A 95 -9.73 -1.65 -18.66
C VAL A 95 -8.73 -0.54 -18.30
N PRO A 96 -9.12 0.56 -17.63
CA PRO A 96 -8.17 1.63 -17.32
C PRO A 96 -7.12 1.27 -16.26
N THR A 97 -7.36 0.25 -15.43
CA THR A 97 -6.51 -0.01 -14.24
C THR A 97 -5.73 -1.33 -14.29
N GLU A 98 -6.11 -2.29 -15.14
CA GLU A 98 -5.56 -3.65 -15.14
C GLU A 98 -4.03 -3.70 -15.23
N LEU A 99 -3.43 -2.92 -16.14
CA LEU A 99 -1.97 -2.87 -16.28
C LEU A 99 -1.29 -2.29 -15.03
N VAL A 100 -1.88 -1.30 -14.39
CA VAL A 100 -1.34 -0.67 -13.17
C VAL A 100 -1.40 -1.66 -12.01
N LEU A 101 -2.55 -2.31 -11.79
CA LEU A 101 -2.69 -3.30 -10.71
C LEU A 101 -1.81 -4.55 -10.93
N LEU A 102 -1.51 -4.89 -12.18
CA LEU A 102 -0.54 -5.96 -12.50
C LEU A 102 0.88 -5.56 -12.09
N LYS A 103 1.30 -4.32 -12.39
CA LYS A 103 2.61 -3.80 -11.97
C LYS A 103 2.74 -3.75 -10.44
N GLN A 104 1.70 -3.26 -9.75
CA GLN A 104 1.66 -3.21 -8.29
C GLN A 104 1.78 -4.61 -7.67
N GLY A 105 1.03 -5.59 -8.19
CA GLY A 105 1.15 -6.98 -7.73
C GLY A 105 2.54 -7.57 -7.92
N GLY A 106 3.22 -7.25 -9.02
CA GLY A 106 4.61 -7.65 -9.26
C GLY A 106 5.61 -6.95 -8.34
N GLY A 107 5.39 -5.67 -8.03
CA GLY A 107 6.19 -4.91 -7.05
C GLY A 107 6.07 -5.49 -5.64
N LEU A 108 4.83 -5.80 -5.23
CA LEU A 108 4.52 -6.43 -3.95
C LEU A 108 5.21 -7.78 -3.78
N ASP A 109 5.14 -8.64 -4.79
CA ASP A 109 5.78 -9.97 -4.75
C ASP A 109 7.30 -9.87 -4.61
N LYS A 110 7.93 -8.96 -5.37
CA LYS A 110 9.37 -8.67 -5.26
C LYS A 110 9.75 -8.12 -3.88
N HIS A 111 8.92 -7.25 -3.31
CA HIS A 111 9.13 -6.70 -1.97
C HIS A 111 9.11 -7.81 -0.91
N CYS A 112 8.10 -8.68 -0.95
CA CYS A 112 7.98 -9.81 -0.01
C CYS A 112 9.16 -10.78 -0.15
N LEU A 113 9.59 -11.08 -1.38
CA LEU A 113 10.76 -11.93 -1.65
C LEU A 113 12.05 -11.37 -1.03
N LYS A 114 12.29 -10.06 -1.15
CA LYS A 114 13.45 -9.41 -0.52
C LYS A 114 13.39 -9.47 1.01
N SER A 115 12.19 -9.36 1.59
CA SER A 115 12.00 -9.48 3.04
C SER A 115 12.22 -10.90 3.55
N GLU A 116 11.84 -11.94 2.81
CA GLU A 116 12.04 -13.35 3.19
C GLU A 116 13.51 -13.76 3.12
N ASN A 117 14.23 -13.33 2.09
CA ASN A 117 15.62 -13.74 1.87
C ASN A 117 16.64 -13.02 2.80
N GLY A 118 16.18 -12.35 3.85
CA GLY A 118 17.04 -11.54 4.73
C GLY A 118 17.75 -10.43 3.96
N GLY A 119 17.22 -10.04 2.79
CA GLY A 119 17.74 -8.98 1.96
C GLY A 119 17.62 -7.67 2.71
N MET A 120 18.63 -7.39 3.53
CA MET A 120 19.00 -6.04 3.88
C MET A 120 19.23 -5.35 2.54
N VAL A 121 18.19 -4.71 2.00
CA VAL A 121 18.39 -3.41 1.38
C VAL A 121 19.27 -2.69 2.39
N ASN A 122 20.46 -2.24 2.00
CA ASN A 122 21.31 -1.43 2.86
C ASN A 122 20.47 -0.25 3.33
N LYS A 123 19.76 -0.45 4.44
CA LYS A 123 18.82 0.51 4.98
C LYS A 123 19.72 1.53 5.61
N ALA A 124 19.65 2.76 5.12
CA ALA A 124 20.15 3.87 5.92
C ALA A 124 19.56 3.70 7.32
N SER A 125 20.41 3.90 8.34
CA SER A 125 19.96 3.89 9.73
C SER A 125 18.69 4.75 9.85
N PRO A 126 17.69 4.32 10.64
CA PRO A 126 16.48 5.11 10.82
C PRO A 126 16.85 6.54 11.18
N CYS A 127 16.27 7.53 10.48
CA CYS A 127 16.50 8.93 10.79
C CYS A 127 16.03 9.16 12.23
N THR A 128 16.96 9.47 13.13
CA THR A 128 16.58 9.74 14.52
C THR A 128 15.97 11.13 14.61
N LYS A 129 15.24 11.39 15.69
CA LYS A 129 14.66 12.72 15.95
C LYS A 129 15.76 13.79 16.06
N ASP A 130 16.96 13.41 16.51
CA ASP A 130 18.10 14.31 16.61
C ASP A 130 18.74 14.58 15.24
N ASP A 131 18.84 13.58 14.36
CA ASP A 131 19.29 13.77 12.99
C ASP A 131 18.36 14.71 12.22
N LEU A 132 17.03 14.51 12.36
CA LEU A 132 16.03 15.38 11.75
C LEU A 132 16.14 16.81 12.31
N ARG A 133 16.31 16.97 13.62
CA ARG A 133 16.47 18.29 14.24
C ARG A 133 17.72 19.00 13.72
N CYS A 134 18.85 18.30 13.61
CA CYS A 134 20.08 18.84 13.03
C CYS A 134 19.89 19.26 11.57
N PHE A 135 19.25 18.41 10.76
CA PHE A 135 18.94 18.70 9.37
C PHE A 135 18.06 19.96 9.21
N ILE A 136 16.95 20.03 9.94
CA ILE A 136 16.03 21.17 9.87
C ILE A 136 16.72 22.45 10.34
N ARG A 137 17.51 22.39 11.42
CA ARG A 137 18.27 23.56 11.90
C ARG A 137 19.27 24.04 10.85
N TYR A 138 19.94 23.12 10.16
CA TYR A 138 20.85 23.44 9.08
C TYR A 138 20.11 24.12 7.91
N VAL A 139 19.03 23.50 7.40
CA VAL A 139 18.25 24.05 6.28
C VAL A 139 17.72 25.45 6.61
N TYR A 140 17.17 25.66 7.81
CA TYR A 140 16.70 26.98 8.23
C TYR A 140 17.84 28.01 8.37
N SER A 141 19.06 27.58 8.72
CA SER A 141 20.22 28.47 8.83
C SER A 141 20.85 28.84 7.49
N THR A 142 20.66 28.03 6.45
CA THR A 142 21.25 28.22 5.12
C THR A 142 20.21 28.52 4.03
N ALA A 143 18.93 28.58 4.38
CA ALA A 143 17.84 28.80 3.43
C ALA A 143 17.97 30.17 2.76
N GLN A 144 17.95 30.17 1.43
CA GLN A 144 18.00 31.39 0.62
C GLN A 144 16.71 31.61 -0.17
N VAL A 145 15.92 30.55 -0.38
CA VAL A 145 14.70 30.59 -1.17
C VAL A 145 13.53 29.92 -0.45
N ASN A 146 12.31 30.33 -0.79
CA ASN A 146 11.09 29.81 -0.16
C ASN A 146 10.93 28.29 -0.29
N THR A 147 11.50 27.69 -1.34
CA THR A 147 11.47 26.24 -1.57
C THR A 147 12.26 25.47 -0.51
N ASP A 148 13.30 26.05 0.07
CA ASP A 148 14.12 25.39 1.11
C ASP A 148 13.27 25.07 2.36
N TYR A 149 12.37 25.99 2.73
CA TYR A 149 11.45 25.79 3.84
C TYR A 149 10.37 24.74 3.52
N GLN A 150 9.93 24.66 2.26
CA GLN A 150 8.98 23.64 1.81
C GLN A 150 9.62 22.25 1.86
N ASP A 151 10.86 22.13 1.42
CA ASP A 151 11.62 20.88 1.46
C ASP A 151 11.89 20.42 2.90
N ALA A 152 12.18 21.36 3.82
CA ALA A 152 12.29 21.06 5.24
C ALA A 152 10.96 20.55 5.85
N ALA A 153 9.84 21.18 5.51
CA ALA A 153 8.52 20.74 5.97
C ALA A 153 8.15 19.36 5.39
N LEU A 154 8.48 19.13 4.11
CA LEU A 154 8.27 17.86 3.45
C LEU A 154 9.11 16.75 4.10
N ALA A 155 10.39 17.01 4.40
CA ALA A 155 11.27 16.06 5.09
C ALA A 155 10.73 15.68 6.49
N CYS A 156 10.19 16.64 7.24
CA CYS A 156 9.53 16.38 8.52
C CYS A 156 8.30 15.48 8.38
N LEU A 157 7.43 15.77 7.40
CA LEU A 157 6.24 14.96 7.13
C LEU A 157 6.62 13.54 6.68
N MET A 158 7.63 13.42 5.84
CA MET A 158 8.15 12.14 5.39
C MET A 158 8.73 11.32 6.56
N CYS A 159 9.56 11.92 7.40
CA CYS A 159 10.10 11.24 8.59
C CYS A 159 8.99 10.84 9.57
N HIS A 160 7.97 11.68 9.76
CA HIS A 160 6.86 11.36 10.65
C HIS A 160 5.96 10.23 10.12
N ARG A 161 5.72 10.17 8.80
CA ARG A 161 4.79 9.21 8.20
C ARG A 161 5.44 7.90 7.78
N PHE A 162 6.70 7.93 7.39
CA PHE A 162 7.40 6.78 6.82
C PHE A 162 8.60 6.34 7.64
N GLY A 163 9.14 7.17 8.54
CA GLY A 163 10.28 6.83 9.39
C GLY A 163 11.63 6.76 8.66
N ARG A 164 11.72 6.05 7.54
CA ARG A 164 12.95 5.91 6.72
C ARG A 164 12.74 6.40 5.30
N SER A 165 13.76 7.03 4.70
CA SER A 165 13.71 7.42 3.30
C SER A 165 13.69 6.22 2.34
N SER A 166 14.23 5.05 2.76
CA SER A 166 14.14 3.80 1.98
C SER A 166 12.69 3.35 1.76
N ASP A 167 11.77 3.78 2.61
CA ASP A 167 10.37 3.40 2.55
C ASP A 167 9.62 4.23 1.48
N LEU A 168 10.24 5.30 0.94
CA LEU A 168 9.77 6.03 -0.24
C LEU A 168 10.06 5.31 -1.56
N CYS A 169 11.01 4.37 -1.61
CA CYS A 169 11.43 3.72 -2.86
C CYS A 169 10.36 2.77 -3.45
N TYR A 170 9.17 2.75 -2.86
CA TYR A 170 8.07 1.86 -3.17
C TYR A 170 6.78 2.60 -3.58
N ILE A 171 6.82 3.93 -3.74
CA ILE A 171 5.73 4.77 -4.31
C ILE A 171 5.97 4.99 -5.80
#